data_AF-A0AAN1RTA7-F1
#
_entry.id   AF-A0AAN1RTA7-F1
#
_cell.length_a   1.000
_cell.length_b   1.000
_cell.length_c   1.000
_cell.angle_alpha   90.00
_cell.angle_beta   90.00
_cell.angle_gamma   90.00
#
_symmetry.space_group_name_H-M   'P 1'
#
loop_
_entity.id
_entity.type
_entity.pdbx_description
1 polymer ?
#
loop_
_entity_poly.entity_id
_entity_poly.type
_entity_poly.pdbx_seq_one_letter_code
_entity_poly.pdbx_strand_id
1 'polypeptide(L)'
;MQRSLDITQAMIDGYGRINGDNDIIHYDHDYALARGFRGTLLHGPHMTAFAADLGAQRYRQDWLYRGKLHTKWIGPVCPGDTFVARLDETGDIEATSGGKTVMVGRISLAD
;
A
#
# COMPACT_ATOMS: atom_id res chain seq x y z
N MET A 1 -6.92 5.26 -13.49
CA MET A 1 -7.76 5.24 -12.26
C MET A 1 -6.88 5.59 -11.06
N GLN A 2 -7.42 6.09 -9.96
CA GLN A 2 -6.62 6.36 -8.77
C GLN A 2 -7.39 6.13 -7.46
N ARG A 3 -6.65 5.86 -6.39
CA ARG A 3 -7.10 5.85 -5.00
C ARG A 3 -6.22 6.76 -4.17
N SER A 4 -6.84 7.55 -3.30
CA SER A 4 -6.16 8.48 -2.38
C SER A 4 -6.71 8.27 -0.98
N LEU A 5 -5.83 8.15 0.01
CA LEU A 5 -6.20 8.01 1.42
C LEU A 5 -5.21 8.77 2.32
N ASP A 6 -5.74 9.36 3.38
CA ASP A 6 -4.92 9.92 4.45
C ASP A 6 -4.58 8.82 5.45
N ILE A 7 -3.30 8.53 5.60
CA ILE A 7 -2.83 7.42 6.42
C ILE A 7 -2.84 7.84 7.88
N THR A 8 -3.49 7.04 8.72
CA THR A 8 -3.54 7.26 10.17
C THR A 8 -2.95 6.07 10.90
N GLN A 9 -2.44 6.28 12.12
CA GLN A 9 -1.97 5.18 12.96
C GLN A 9 -3.07 4.15 13.21
N ALA A 10 -4.32 4.58 13.41
CA ALA A 10 -5.46 3.68 13.61
C ALA A 10 -5.69 2.73 12.43
N MET A 11 -5.40 3.15 11.19
CA MET A 11 -5.45 2.27 10.01
C MET A 11 -4.31 1.25 10.02
N ILE A 12 -3.12 1.65 10.43
CA ILE A 12 -1.95 0.76 10.57
C ILE A 12 -2.23 -0.29 11.63
N ASP A 13 -2.67 0.13 12.83
CA ASP A 13 -3.05 -0.76 13.92
C ASP A 13 -4.19 -1.71 13.53
N GLY A 14 -5.19 -1.19 12.82
CA GLY A 14 -6.31 -1.98 12.32
C GLY A 14 -5.87 -3.07 11.36
N TYR A 15 -4.97 -2.74 10.43
CA TYR A 15 -4.43 -3.70 9.49
C TYR A 15 -3.59 -4.77 10.19
N GLY A 16 -2.74 -4.37 11.15
CA GLY A 16 -1.96 -5.27 12.01
C GLY A 16 -2.80 -6.33 12.71
N ARG A 17 -3.95 -5.94 13.27
CA ARG A 17 -4.90 -6.87 13.88
C ARG A 17 -5.51 -7.87 12.89
N ILE A 18 -5.70 -7.46 11.63
CA ILE A 18 -6.31 -8.31 10.60
C ILE A 18 -5.29 -9.26 9.99
N ASN A 19 -4.08 -8.79 9.68
CA ASN A 19 -3.07 -9.58 8.98
C ASN A 19 -2.13 -10.35 9.93
N GLY A 20 -2.10 -10.01 11.22
CA GLY A 20 -1.24 -10.64 12.23
C GLY A 20 0.24 -10.24 12.17
N ASP A 21 0.58 -9.19 11.43
CA ASP A 21 1.93 -8.64 11.38
C ASP A 21 2.17 -7.77 12.61
N ASN A 22 2.92 -8.28 13.58
CA ASN A 22 3.20 -7.60 14.83
C ASN A 22 4.62 -6.98 14.87
N ASP A 23 5.23 -6.68 13.73
CA ASP A 23 6.53 -6.00 13.73
C ASP A 23 6.40 -4.62 14.40
N ILE A 24 7.24 -4.41 15.43
CA ILE A 24 7.27 -3.20 16.26
C ILE A 24 7.47 -1.91 15.43
N ILE A 25 8.05 -1.99 14.24
CA ILE A 25 8.23 -0.84 13.33
C ILE A 25 6.90 -0.16 12.94
N HIS A 26 5.78 -0.87 13.05
CA HIS A 26 4.45 -0.38 12.72
C HIS A 26 3.76 0.35 13.90
N TYR A 27 4.27 0.18 15.13
CA TYR A 27 3.54 0.56 16.35
C TYR A 27 4.34 1.47 17.29
N ASP A 28 5.66 1.35 17.30
CA ASP A 28 6.53 2.12 18.19
C ASP A 28 7.20 3.28 17.42
N HIS A 29 6.81 4.49 17.79
CA HIS A 29 7.30 5.71 17.15
C HIS A 29 8.80 5.91 17.37
N ASP A 30 9.28 5.75 18.61
CA ASP A 30 10.67 6.02 18.97
C ASP A 30 11.61 4.98 18.36
N TYR A 31 11.18 3.72 18.30
CA TYR A 31 11.88 2.65 17.59
C TYR A 31 12.01 2.99 16.09
N ALA A 32 10.95 3.48 15.46
CA ALA A 32 11.00 3.84 14.05
C ALA A 32 11.89 5.08 13.78
N LEU A 33 11.85 6.09 14.66
CA LEU A 33 12.76 7.23 14.60
C LEU A 33 14.23 6.80 14.75
N ALA A 34 14.53 5.90 15.69
CA ALA A 34 15.88 5.37 15.91
C ALA A 34 16.42 4.60 14.68
N ARG A 35 15.54 4.11 13.80
CA ARG A 35 15.87 3.47 12.53
C ARG A 35 15.98 4.44 11.34
N GLY A 36 15.77 5.73 11.58
CA GLY A 36 15.90 6.79 10.57
C GLY A 36 14.61 7.09 9.79
N PHE A 37 13.46 6.57 10.23
CA PHE A 37 12.17 6.91 9.63
C PHE A 37 11.59 8.19 10.27
N ARG A 38 10.52 8.73 9.67
CA ARG A 38 9.78 9.89 10.20
C ARG A 38 8.80 9.52 11.33
N GLY A 39 8.60 8.24 11.56
CA GLY A 39 7.63 7.67 12.49
C GLY A 39 7.36 6.21 12.11
N THR A 40 6.33 5.63 12.72
CA THR A 40 5.84 4.28 12.39
C THR A 40 5.51 4.15 10.91
N LEU A 41 5.55 2.91 10.42
CA LEU A 41 5.39 2.64 8.99
C LEU A 41 4.07 1.94 8.69
N LEU A 42 3.44 2.31 7.58
CA LEU A 42 2.38 1.52 6.97
C LEU A 42 2.94 0.16 6.54
N HIS A 43 2.20 -0.91 6.79
CA HIS A 43 2.58 -2.25 6.35
C HIS A 43 2.70 -2.31 4.81
N GLY A 44 3.73 -2.98 4.31
CA GLY A 44 3.90 -3.21 2.87
C GLY A 44 2.65 -3.81 2.19
N PRO A 45 2.11 -4.93 2.71
CA PRO A 45 0.89 -5.53 2.17
C PRO A 45 -0.35 -4.63 2.24
N HIS A 46 -0.37 -3.65 3.15
CA HIS A 46 -1.43 -2.64 3.20
C HIS A 46 -1.34 -1.70 1.99
N MET A 47 -0.14 -1.29 1.56
CA MET A 47 0.03 -0.59 0.28
C MET A 47 -0.46 -1.44 -0.91
N THR A 48 -0.11 -2.72 -0.92
CA THR A 48 -0.54 -3.68 -1.96
C THR A 48 -2.07 -3.84 -2.00
N ALA A 49 -2.77 -3.72 -0.88
CA ALA A 49 -4.23 -3.79 -0.85
C ALA A 49 -4.91 -2.69 -1.69
N PHE A 50 -4.32 -1.49 -1.77
CA PHE A 50 -4.85 -0.42 -2.64
C PHE A 50 -4.70 -0.74 -4.12
N ALA A 51 -3.60 -1.40 -4.50
CA ALA A 51 -3.41 -1.92 -5.85
C ALA A 51 -4.42 -3.03 -6.16
N ALA A 52 -4.71 -3.91 -5.20
CA ALA A 52 -5.73 -4.94 -5.34
C ALA A 52 -7.14 -4.36 -5.49
N ASP A 53 -7.48 -3.29 -4.75
CA ASP A 53 -8.75 -2.57 -4.92
C ASP A 53 -8.87 -1.96 -6.31
N LEU A 54 -7.81 -1.33 -6.83
CA LEU A 54 -7.79 -0.83 -8.21
C LEU A 54 -7.97 -1.95 -9.24
N GLY A 55 -7.41 -3.14 -9.00
CA GLY A 55 -7.61 -4.31 -9.85
C GLY A 55 -9.04 -4.86 -9.80
N ALA A 56 -9.62 -4.95 -8.60
CA ALA A 56 -11.02 -5.32 -8.42
C ALA A 56 -11.97 -4.34 -9.11
N GLN A 57 -11.67 -3.04 -9.03
CA GLN A 57 -12.42 -2.04 -9.75
C GLN A 57 -12.23 -2.16 -11.26
N ARG A 58 -11.02 -2.41 -11.78
CA ARG A 58 -10.80 -2.52 -13.23
C ARG A 58 -11.45 -3.76 -13.84
N TYR A 59 -11.19 -4.93 -13.26
CA TYR A 59 -11.55 -6.22 -13.85
C TYR A 59 -12.81 -6.86 -13.23
N ARG A 60 -13.41 -6.24 -12.21
CA ARG A 60 -14.64 -6.71 -11.56
C ARG A 60 -14.50 -8.17 -11.11
N GLN A 61 -15.47 -9.02 -11.44
CA GLN A 61 -15.52 -10.42 -11.00
C GLN A 61 -14.31 -11.24 -11.48
N ASP A 62 -13.76 -10.94 -12.66
CA ASP A 62 -12.59 -11.64 -13.18
C ASP A 62 -11.37 -11.49 -12.27
N TRP A 63 -11.27 -10.37 -11.55
CA TRP A 63 -10.18 -10.14 -10.59
C TRP A 63 -10.11 -11.22 -9.51
N LEU A 64 -11.27 -11.71 -9.04
CA LEU A 64 -11.34 -12.66 -7.93
C LEU A 64 -10.79 -14.05 -8.30
N TYR A 65 -10.82 -14.40 -9.58
CA TYR A 65 -10.46 -15.73 -10.06
C TYR A 65 -9.19 -15.75 -10.91
N ARG A 66 -8.90 -14.63 -11.60
CA ARG A 66 -7.81 -14.51 -12.56
C ARG A 66 -6.86 -13.36 -12.22
N GLY A 67 -7.12 -12.56 -11.18
CA GLY A 67 -6.28 -11.42 -10.83
C GLY A 67 -4.85 -11.83 -10.54
N LYS A 68 -3.90 -11.18 -11.23
CA LYS A 68 -2.48 -11.21 -10.90
C LYS A 68 -2.06 -9.82 -10.44
N LEU A 69 -1.35 -9.78 -9.31
CA LEU A 69 -0.83 -8.56 -8.72
C LEU A 69 0.64 -8.76 -8.39
N HIS A 70 1.47 -7.83 -8.85
CA HIS A 70 2.86 -7.73 -8.44
C HIS A 70 3.14 -6.31 -7.96
N THR A 71 3.73 -6.17 -6.78
CA THR A 71 4.12 -4.86 -6.22
C THR A 71 5.51 -4.94 -5.61
N LYS A 72 6.28 -3.87 -5.75
CA LYS A 72 7.52 -3.62 -5.02
C LYS A 72 7.36 -2.38 -4.16
N TRP A 73 7.64 -2.52 -2.87
CA TRP A 73 7.66 -1.39 -1.92
C TRP A 73 9.06 -0.79 -1.94
N ILE A 74 9.16 0.46 -2.40
CA ILE A 74 10.44 1.16 -2.63
C ILE A 74 10.64 2.36 -1.70
N GLY A 75 9.65 2.69 -0.88
CA GLY A 75 9.76 3.75 0.12
C GLY A 75 8.77 3.59 1.28
N PRO A 76 9.04 4.23 2.43
CA PRO A 76 8.16 4.21 3.59
C PRO A 76 6.94 5.12 3.41
N VAL A 77 5.85 4.79 4.09
CA VAL A 77 4.64 5.62 4.22
C VAL A 77 4.36 5.76 5.71
N CYS A 78 4.23 7.00 6.20
CA CYS A 78 4.05 7.29 7.62
C CYS A 78 2.63 7.81 7.91
N PRO A 79 2.14 7.71 9.17
CA PRO A 79 0.95 8.45 9.59
C PRO A 79 1.03 9.94 9.27
N GLY A 80 -0.08 10.52 8.84
CA GLY A 80 -0.18 11.91 8.39
C GLY A 80 0.16 12.12 6.92
N ASP A 81 0.70 11.11 6.23
CA ASP A 81 0.90 11.20 4.79
C ASP A 81 -0.43 10.95 4.03
N THR A 82 -0.61 11.64 2.89
CA THR A 82 -1.60 11.24 1.88
C THR A 82 -0.95 10.24 0.91
N PHE A 83 -1.45 9.01 0.91
CA PHE A 83 -1.03 7.95 -0.01
C PHE A 83 -1.91 7.95 -1.26
N VAL A 84 -1.30 7.99 -2.44
CA VAL A 84 -2.01 8.00 -3.73
C VAL A 84 -1.52 6.87 -4.61
N ALA A 85 -2.35 5.88 -4.88
CA ALA A 85 -2.08 4.83 -5.87
C ALA A 85 -2.77 5.15 -7.19
N ARG A 86 -2.01 5.12 -8.30
CA ARG A 86 -2.51 5.33 -9.66
C ARG A 86 -2.32 4.05 -10.46
N LEU A 87 -3.31 3.76 -11.28
CA LEU A 87 -3.32 2.66 -12.23
C LEU A 87 -3.53 3.25 -13.63
N ASP A 88 -2.62 2.95 -14.54
CA ASP A 88 -2.69 3.41 -15.92
C ASP A 88 -3.49 2.44 -16.82
N GLU A 89 -3.54 2.74 -18.12
CA GLU A 89 -4.24 1.90 -19.11
C GLU A 89 -3.52 0.57 -19.40
N THR A 90 -2.21 0.49 -19.18
CA THR A 90 -1.39 -0.71 -19.43
C THR A 90 -1.44 -1.72 -18.29
N GLY A 91 -1.97 -1.31 -17.14
CA GLY A 91 -2.01 -2.13 -15.92
C GLY A 91 -0.88 -1.80 -14.94
N ASP A 92 -0.04 -0.81 -15.25
CA ASP A 92 1.04 -0.38 -14.37
C ASP A 92 0.53 0.48 -13.23
N ILE A 93 1.14 0.27 -12.06
CA ILE A 93 0.82 0.94 -10.82
C ILE A 93 2.01 1.77 -10.38
N GLU A 94 1.73 3.02 -10.06
CA GLU A 94 2.63 3.88 -9.32
C GLU A 94 1.88 4.44 -8.11
N ALA A 95 2.47 4.32 -6.92
CA ALA A 95 1.94 4.97 -5.73
C ALA A 95 2.93 5.94 -5.11
N THR A 96 2.42 7.07 -4.63
CA THR A 96 3.21 8.13 -4.02
C THR A 96 2.75 8.43 -2.60
N SER A 97 3.70 8.88 -1.77
CA SER A 97 3.48 9.40 -0.42
C SER A 97 4.50 10.49 -0.15
N GLY A 98 4.09 11.61 0.44
CA GLY A 98 4.99 12.73 0.72
C GLY A 98 5.77 13.25 -0.50
N GLY A 99 5.16 13.18 -1.69
CA GLY A 99 5.76 13.60 -2.96
C GLY A 99 6.80 12.63 -3.55
N LYS A 100 6.99 11.43 -2.98
CA LYS A 100 7.93 10.41 -3.47
C LYS A 100 7.19 9.16 -3.89
N THR A 101 7.71 8.44 -4.88
CA THR A 101 7.22 7.10 -5.25
C THR A 101 7.60 6.11 -4.15
N VAL A 102 6.61 5.41 -3.61
CA VAL A 102 6.75 4.47 -2.48
C VAL A 102 6.40 3.04 -2.86
N MET A 103 5.61 2.85 -3.91
CA MET A 103 5.30 1.53 -4.45
C MET A 103 5.18 1.61 -5.97
N VAL A 104 5.71 0.60 -6.65
CA VAL A 104 5.47 0.36 -8.08
C VAL A 104 4.92 -1.04 -8.26
N GLY A 105 4.17 -1.29 -9.32
CA GLY A 105 3.61 -2.61 -9.55
C GLY A 105 2.92 -2.74 -10.89
N ARG A 106 2.27 -3.90 -11.07
CA ARG A 106 1.41 -4.19 -12.21
C ARG A 106 0.27 -5.08 -11.76
N ILE A 107 -0.91 -4.83 -12.34
CA ILE A 107 -2.04 -5.75 -12.31
C ILE A 107 -2.31 -6.31 -13.69
N SER A 108 -2.77 -7.54 -13.75
CA SER A 108 -3.25 -8.18 -14.98
C SER A 108 -4.23 -9.30 -14.66
N LEU A 109 -4.76 -9.94 -15.70
CA LEU A 109 -5.47 -11.20 -15.57
C LEU A 109 -4.54 -12.35 -16.01
N ALA A 110 -4.67 -13.50 -15.35
CA ALA A 110 -4.15 -14.76 -15.80
C ALA A 110 -4.88 -15.21 -17.07
N ASP A 111 -4.13 -15.81 -18.01
CA ASP A 111 -4.71 -16.51 -19.15
C ASP A 111 -5.59 -17.68 -18.70
#